data_AF-C0D0H2-F1
#
_entry.id   AF-C0D0H2-F1
#
_cell.length_a   1.000
_cell.length_b   1.000
_cell.length_c   1.000
_cell.angle_alpha   90.00
_cell.angle_beta   90.00
_cell.angle_gamma   90.00
#
_symmetry.space_group_name_H-M   'P 1'
#
loop_
_entity.id
_entity.type
_entity.pdbx_description
1 polymer ?
#
loop_
_entity_poly.entity_id
_entity_poly.type
_entity_poly.pdbx_seq_one_letter_code
_entity_poly.pdbx_strand_id
1 'polypeptide(L)'
;MEGKIMADIKGSFSKGLTAINVKTSSFLEAKKIQTYIATLNAEIEALQKEIGTIVYEQWNATGDVSLQLIGEQLLTISQKKQIIQEQTKAAEELARKEKEILGTGDGVKPERIFCPNCGQPYDTPVKFCKKCGTKLQ
;
A
#
# COMPACT_ATOMS: atom_id res chain seq x y z
N MET A 1 30.29 -13.01 11.28
CA MET A 1 29.70 -11.76 11.82
C MET A 1 28.25 -11.56 11.37
N GLU A 2 27.75 -12.38 10.43
CA GLU A 2 26.42 -12.24 9.79
C GLU A 2 25.22 -12.65 10.66
N GLY A 3 25.42 -13.53 11.65
CA GLY A 3 24.34 -14.02 12.52
C GLY A 3 23.78 -13.00 13.52
N LYS A 4 24.56 -11.95 13.84
CA LYS A 4 24.14 -10.93 14.81
C LYS A 4 23.15 -9.93 14.20
N ILE A 5 23.38 -9.56 12.93
CA ILE A 5 22.55 -8.59 12.20
C ILE A 5 21.15 -9.17 11.91
N MET A 6 21.07 -10.45 11.53
CA MET A 6 19.76 -11.12 11.33
C MET A 6 18.95 -11.21 12.63
N ALA A 7 19.62 -11.39 13.79
CA ALA A 7 18.95 -11.45 15.08
C ALA A 7 18.41 -10.07 15.52
N ASP A 8 19.18 -9.00 15.30
CA ASP A 8 18.76 -7.63 15.61
C ASP A 8 17.60 -7.17 14.71
N ILE A 9 17.60 -7.52 13.42
CA ILE A 9 16.51 -7.18 12.49
C ILE A 9 15.23 -7.97 12.82
N LYS A 10 15.34 -9.28 13.06
CA LYS A 10 14.19 -10.10 13.47
C LYS A 10 13.63 -9.65 14.82
N GLY A 11 14.51 -9.20 15.73
CA GLY A 11 14.15 -8.61 17.01
C GLY A 11 13.41 -7.27 16.88
N SER A 12 13.84 -6.37 15.99
CA SER A 12 13.15 -5.11 15.73
C SER A 12 11.80 -5.32 15.03
N PHE A 13 11.73 -6.27 14.09
CA PHE A 13 10.53 -6.60 13.33
C PHE A 13 9.43 -7.25 14.19
N SER A 14 9.79 -8.25 15.00
CA SER A 14 8.84 -8.95 15.88
C SER A 14 8.30 -8.06 17.01
N LYS A 15 9.10 -7.11 17.50
CA LYS A 15 8.65 -6.09 18.48
C LYS A 15 7.67 -5.07 17.87
N GLY A 16 7.81 -4.74 16.59
CA GLY A 16 6.88 -3.85 15.89
C GLY A 16 5.51 -4.47 15.61
N LEU A 17 5.47 -5.78 15.32
CA LEU A 17 4.24 -6.52 14.99
C LEU A 17 3.40 -6.90 16.21
N THR A 18 4.01 -7.06 17.39
CA THR A 18 3.31 -7.50 18.62
C THR A 18 2.57 -6.37 19.35
N ALA A 19 2.84 -5.10 19.00
CA ALA A 19 2.15 -3.94 19.56
C ALA A 19 0.84 -3.58 18.83
N ILE A 20 0.45 -4.34 17.80
CA ILE A 20 -0.75 -4.05 16.99
C ILE A 20 -1.97 -4.64 17.69
N ASN A 21 -2.52 -3.85 18.60
CA ASN A 21 -3.80 -4.08 19.26
C ASN A 21 -4.92 -4.04 18.19
N VAL A 22 -5.61 -5.17 17.99
CA VAL A 22 -6.52 -5.51 16.88
C VAL A 22 -7.87 -4.75 16.93
N LYS A 23 -7.80 -3.42 17.07
CA LYS A 23 -8.95 -2.49 17.07
C LYS A 23 -8.69 -1.17 16.34
N THR A 24 -7.61 -1.10 15.57
CA THR A 24 -7.29 0.08 14.74
C THR A 24 -7.47 -0.30 13.27
N SER A 25 -8.12 0.54 12.46
CA SER A 25 -8.48 0.27 11.08
C SER A 25 -7.30 -0.20 10.22
N SER A 26 -7.38 -1.43 9.72
CA SER A 26 -6.44 -2.11 8.80
C SER A 26 -5.91 -1.23 7.66
N PHE A 27 -6.71 -0.27 7.17
CA PHE A 27 -6.30 0.77 6.23
C PHE A 27 -5.01 1.52 6.60
N LEU A 28 -4.80 1.86 7.88
CA LEU A 28 -3.60 2.58 8.33
C LEU A 28 -2.36 1.70 8.26
N GLU A 29 -2.51 0.38 8.45
CA GLU A 29 -1.43 -0.58 8.34
C GLU A 29 -1.01 -0.78 6.89
N ALA A 30 -1.97 -0.90 5.96
CA ALA A 30 -1.68 -0.93 4.53
C ALA A 30 -0.94 0.34 4.07
N LYS A 31 -1.35 1.52 4.53
CA LYS A 31 -0.69 2.79 4.18
C LYS A 31 0.74 2.92 4.76
N LYS A 32 1.00 2.38 5.95
CA LYS A 32 2.36 2.30 6.50
C LYS A 32 3.26 1.42 5.64
N ILE A 33 2.76 0.25 5.23
CA ILE A 33 3.50 -0.66 4.34
C ILE A 33 3.84 0.04 3.01
N GLN A 34 2.88 0.77 2.43
CA GLN A 34 3.09 1.53 1.19
C GLN A 34 4.17 2.62 1.32
N THR A 35 4.18 3.34 2.45
CA THR A 35 5.21 4.36 2.72
C THR A 35 6.60 3.74 2.86
N TYR A 36 6.68 2.56 3.49
CA TYR A 36 7.92 1.81 3.60
C TYR A 36 8.42 1.29 2.23
N ILE A 37 7.53 0.79 1.38
CA ILE A 37 7.84 0.40 0.00
C ILE A 37 8.40 1.60 -0.79
N ALA A 38 7.78 2.78 -0.66
CA ALA A 38 8.27 3.99 -1.32
C ALA A 38 9.69 4.36 -0.88
N THR A 39 9.99 4.18 0.42
CA THR A 39 11.35 4.40 0.96
C THR A 39 12.35 3.42 0.36
N LEU A 40 12.03 2.12 0.35
CA LEU A 40 12.91 1.09 -0.21
C LEU A 40 13.17 1.31 -1.71
N ASN A 41 12.16 1.76 -2.47
CA ASN A 41 12.33 2.10 -3.89
C ASN A 41 13.31 3.27 -4.06
N ALA A 42 13.17 4.33 -3.26
CA ALA A 42 14.09 5.47 -3.31
C ALA A 42 15.54 5.06 -2.96
N GLU A 43 15.72 4.16 -1.98
CA GLU A 43 17.03 3.60 -1.65
C GLU A 43 17.62 2.76 -2.80
N ILE A 44 16.80 1.95 -3.48
CA ILE A 44 17.22 1.19 -4.67
C ILE A 44 17.67 2.15 -5.79
N GLU A 45 16.90 3.19 -6.07
CA GLU A 45 17.26 4.19 -7.08
C GLU A 45 18.59 4.90 -6.74
N ALA A 46 18.82 5.21 -5.46
CA ALA A 46 20.08 5.78 -5.01
C ALA A 46 21.25 4.81 -5.21
N LEU A 47 21.10 3.54 -4.83
CA LEU A 47 22.11 2.50 -5.03
C LEU A 47 22.41 2.28 -6.52
N GLN A 48 21.40 2.32 -7.38
CA GLN A 48 21.60 2.19 -8.83
C GLN A 48 22.43 3.35 -9.40
N LYS A 49 22.21 4.58 -8.92
CA LYS A 49 23.01 5.74 -9.32
C LYS A 49 24.44 5.64 -8.82
N GLU A 50 24.62 5.19 -7.57
CA GLU A 50 25.94 4.96 -6.98
C GLU A 50 26.73 3.89 -7.75
N ILE A 51 26.11 2.74 -8.04
CA ILE A 51 26.69 1.68 -8.89
C ILE A 51 27.09 2.27 -10.25
N GLY A 52 26.21 3.03 -10.90
CA GLY A 52 26.51 3.62 -12.20
C GLY A 52 27.72 4.56 -12.16
N THR A 53 27.87 5.32 -11.07
CA THR A 53 29.02 6.19 -10.84
C THR A 53 30.31 5.37 -10.69
N ILE A 54 30.29 4.36 -9.81
CA ILE A 54 31.43 3.47 -9.56
C ILE A 54 31.87 2.75 -10.84
N VAL A 55 30.91 2.21 -11.60
CA VAL A 55 31.16 1.52 -12.87
C VAL A 55 31.82 2.44 -13.88
N TYR A 56 31.31 3.66 -14.02
CA TYR A 56 31.86 4.63 -14.96
C TYR A 56 33.27 5.08 -14.57
N GLU A 57 33.50 5.39 -13.30
CA GLU A 57 34.81 5.78 -12.79
C GLU A 57 35.86 4.67 -13.00
N GLN A 58 35.48 3.43 -12.69
CA GLN A 58 36.34 2.27 -12.89
C GLN A 58 36.65 2.06 -14.38
N TRP A 59 35.62 2.08 -15.23
CA TRP A 59 35.81 1.92 -16.67
C TRP A 59 36.70 3.04 -17.25
N ASN A 60 36.48 4.29 -16.83
CA ASN A 60 37.27 5.42 -17.31
C ASN A 60 38.75 5.31 -16.88
N ALA A 61 39.04 4.69 -15.73
CA ALA A 61 40.40 4.50 -15.24
C ALA A 61 41.11 3.27 -15.84
N THR A 62 40.43 2.14 -15.95
CA THR A 62 41.05 0.85 -16.33
C THR A 62 40.61 0.30 -17.68
N GLY A 63 39.60 0.88 -18.33
CA GLY A 63 39.01 0.39 -19.59
C GLY A 63 38.14 -0.86 -19.43
N ASP A 64 38.00 -1.36 -18.20
CA ASP A 64 37.30 -2.59 -17.84
C ASP A 64 36.57 -2.43 -16.49
N VAL A 65 35.52 -3.22 -16.27
CA VAL A 65 34.71 -3.20 -15.04
C VAL A 65 34.50 -4.63 -14.56
N SER A 66 34.92 -4.90 -13.32
CA SER A 66 34.68 -6.18 -12.67
C SER A 66 33.39 -6.19 -11.85
N LEU A 67 32.60 -7.27 -11.97
CA LEU A 67 31.40 -7.50 -11.19
C LEU A 67 31.66 -7.62 -9.69
N GLN A 68 32.88 -7.97 -9.26
CA GLN A 68 33.23 -8.00 -7.84
C GLN A 68 33.11 -6.63 -7.17
N LEU A 69 33.29 -5.54 -7.94
CA LEU A 69 33.24 -4.18 -7.42
C LEU A 69 31.82 -3.77 -7.00
N ILE A 70 30.80 -4.29 -7.70
CA ILE A 70 29.39 -3.90 -7.52
C ILE A 70 28.50 -5.04 -7.03
N GLY A 71 29.06 -6.25 -6.89
CA GLY A 71 28.30 -7.46 -6.57
C GLY A 71 27.54 -7.37 -5.25
N GLU A 72 28.13 -6.74 -4.22
CA GLU A 72 27.46 -6.54 -2.93
C GLU A 72 26.27 -5.56 -3.04
N GLN A 73 26.44 -4.47 -3.78
CA GLN A 73 25.36 -3.51 -4.00
C GLN A 73 24.22 -4.13 -4.81
N LEU A 74 24.53 -4.95 -5.82
CA LEU A 74 23.53 -5.69 -6.59
C LEU A 74 22.77 -6.70 -5.73
N LEU A 75 23.45 -7.41 -4.83
CA LEU A 75 22.82 -8.32 -3.87
C LEU A 75 21.86 -7.55 -2.96
N THR A 76 22.29 -6.38 -2.46
CA THR A 76 21.49 -5.50 -1.62
C THR A 76 20.22 -5.03 -2.35
N ILE A 77 20.34 -4.63 -3.62
CA ILE A 77 19.19 -4.27 -4.45
C ILE A 77 18.23 -5.46 -4.61
N SER A 78 18.76 -6.66 -4.88
CA SER A 78 17.96 -7.87 -5.01
C SER A 78 17.16 -8.16 -3.74
N GLN A 79 17.82 -8.09 -2.58
CA GLN A 79 17.18 -8.28 -1.27
C GLN A 79 16.08 -7.25 -1.01
N LYS A 80 16.36 -5.96 -1.23
CA LYS A 80 15.35 -4.89 -1.07
C LYS A 80 14.15 -5.11 -2.00
N LYS A 81 14.37 -5.59 -3.24
CA LYS A 81 13.30 -5.94 -4.18
C LYS A 81 12.45 -7.12 -3.70
N GLN A 82 13.07 -8.16 -3.12
CA GLN A 82 12.32 -9.26 -2.52
C GLN A 82 11.43 -8.80 -1.38
N ILE A 83 11.96 -7.95 -0.49
CA ILE A 83 11.19 -7.35 0.61
C ILE A 83 10.00 -6.55 0.07
N ILE A 84 10.21 -5.69 -0.93
CA ILE A 84 9.12 -4.94 -1.58
C ILE A 84 8.06 -5.89 -2.13
N GLN A 85 8.45 -6.97 -2.79
CA GLN A 85 7.51 -7.94 -3.35
C GLN A 85 6.65 -8.60 -2.26
N GLU A 86 7.25 -9.04 -1.16
CA GLU A 86 6.53 -9.65 -0.03
C GLU A 86 5.59 -8.66 0.65
N GLN A 87 6.07 -7.44 0.91
CA GLN A 87 5.29 -6.37 1.52
C GLN A 87 4.12 -5.93 0.64
N THR A 88 4.32 -5.87 -0.68
CA THR A 88 3.26 -5.54 -1.65
C THR A 88 2.14 -6.58 -1.59
N LYS A 89 2.49 -7.87 -1.66
CA LYS A 89 1.53 -8.96 -1.51
C LYS A 89 0.77 -8.91 -0.17
N ALA A 90 1.48 -8.63 0.93
CA ALA A 90 0.87 -8.51 2.25
C ALA A 90 -0.13 -7.33 2.31
N ALA A 91 0.23 -6.17 1.72
CA ALA A 91 -0.65 -5.01 1.66
C ALA A 91 -1.89 -5.27 0.77
N GLU A 92 -1.74 -5.98 -0.35
CA GLU A 92 -2.84 -6.37 -1.23
C GLU A 92 -3.80 -7.35 -0.56
N GLU A 93 -3.28 -8.39 0.13
CA GLU A 93 -4.10 -9.33 0.89
C GLU A 93 -4.88 -8.64 2.01
N LEU A 94 -4.23 -7.71 2.72
CA LEU A 94 -4.87 -6.92 3.77
C LEU A 94 -6.01 -6.06 3.21
N ALA A 95 -5.77 -5.38 2.09
CA ALA A 95 -6.79 -4.60 1.39
C ALA A 95 -7.94 -5.47 0.84
N ARG A 96 -7.66 -6.71 0.40
CA ARG A 96 -8.71 -7.64 -0.06
C ARG A 96 -9.59 -8.08 1.11
N LYS A 97 -8.99 -8.52 2.21
CA LYS A 97 -9.72 -8.91 3.43
C LYS A 97 -10.58 -7.77 3.95
N GLU A 98 -10.11 -6.52 3.86
CA GLU A 98 -10.93 -5.35 4.18
C GLU A 98 -12.15 -5.20 3.26
N LYS A 99 -12.01 -5.37 1.94
CA LYS A 99 -13.15 -5.33 1.01
C LYS A 99 -14.18 -6.43 1.29
N GLU A 100 -13.73 -7.61 1.74
CA GLU A 100 -14.61 -8.71 2.11
C GLU A 100 -15.37 -8.42 3.42
N ILE A 101 -14.71 -7.77 4.39
CA ILE A 101 -15.31 -7.41 5.69
C ILE A 101 -16.24 -6.19 5.58
N LEU A 102 -15.78 -5.12 4.91
CA LEU A 102 -16.59 -3.90 4.65
C LEU A 102 -17.58 -4.06 3.50
N GLY A 103 -17.51 -5.16 2.73
CA GLY A 103 -18.48 -5.53 1.69
C GLY A 103 -19.88 -5.86 2.19
N THR A 104 -20.12 -5.79 3.51
CA THR A 104 -21.45 -5.82 4.14
C THR A 104 -21.93 -4.44 4.60
N GLY A 105 -21.27 -3.36 4.13
CA GLY A 105 -21.41 -2.01 4.65
C GLY A 105 -21.95 -0.95 3.69
N ASP A 106 -22.52 -1.29 2.53
CA ASP A 106 -23.43 -0.38 1.81
C ASP A 106 -24.24 -1.12 0.72
N GLY A 107 -25.57 -1.06 0.77
CA GLY A 107 -26.38 -1.55 -0.35
C GLY A 107 -27.81 -2.02 -0.11
N VAL A 108 -28.41 -1.88 1.08
CA VAL A 108 -29.87 -1.67 1.08
C VAL A 108 -30.05 -0.25 0.55
N LYS A 109 -30.09 -0.10 -0.78
CA LYS A 109 -30.66 1.12 -1.36
C LYS A 109 -32.05 1.21 -0.77
N PRO A 110 -32.39 2.19 0.09
CA PRO A 110 -33.79 2.45 0.34
C PRO A 110 -34.39 2.70 -1.03
N GLU A 111 -35.45 1.97 -1.36
CA GLU A 111 -36.16 2.09 -2.63
C GLU A 111 -36.50 3.57 -2.79
N ARG A 112 -35.71 4.30 -3.60
CA ARG A 112 -35.84 5.75 -3.72
C ARG A 112 -37.16 6.01 -4.41
N ILE A 113 -38.05 6.71 -3.71
CA ILE A 113 -39.36 7.07 -4.26
C ILE A 113 -39.15 8.32 -5.09
N PHE A 114 -39.59 8.29 -6.35
CA PHE A 114 -39.51 9.43 -7.25
C PHE A 114 -40.89 10.07 -7.40
N CYS A 115 -40.95 11.40 -7.35
CA CYS A 115 -42.18 12.10 -7.67
C CYS A 115 -42.52 11.93 -9.17
N PRO A 116 -43.73 11.47 -9.53
CA PRO A 116 -44.10 11.24 -10.93
C PRO A 116 -44.27 12.53 -11.72
N ASN A 117 -44.44 13.68 -11.06
CA ASN A 117 -44.67 14.96 -11.72
C ASN A 117 -43.37 15.75 -11.98
N CYS A 118 -42.39 15.71 -11.07
CA CYS A 118 -41.17 16.53 -11.18
C CYS A 118 -39.85 15.75 -11.04
N GLY A 119 -39.93 14.42 -10.88
CA GLY A 119 -38.76 13.55 -10.79
C GLY A 119 -37.92 13.68 -9.52
N GLN A 120 -38.42 14.38 -8.49
CA GLN A 120 -37.66 14.58 -7.25
C GLN A 120 -37.48 13.24 -6.51
N PRO A 121 -36.24 12.85 -6.15
CA PRO A 121 -35.99 11.66 -5.34
C PRO A 121 -36.25 11.92 -3.86
N TYR A 122 -36.78 10.91 -3.17
CA TYR A 122 -36.97 10.88 -1.72
C TYR A 122 -36.44 9.57 -1.14
N ASP A 123 -35.60 9.69 -0.12
CA ASP A 123 -35.05 8.55 0.63
C ASP A 123 -36.01 8.04 1.72
N THR A 124 -37.11 8.76 1.98
CA THR A 124 -38.18 8.39 2.92
C THR A 124 -39.55 8.62 2.29
N PRO A 125 -40.59 7.84 2.63
CA PRO A 125 -41.94 8.06 2.13
C PRO A 125 -42.48 9.41 2.63
N VAL A 126 -42.82 10.29 1.68
CA VAL A 126 -43.41 11.60 1.95
C VAL A 126 -44.83 11.66 1.40
N LYS A 127 -45.76 12.28 2.13
CA LYS A 127 -47.16 12.43 1.68
C LYS A 127 -47.29 13.39 0.50
N PHE A 128 -46.46 14.44 0.47
CA PHE A 128 -46.45 15.46 -0.57
C PHE A 128 -45.02 15.76 -1.03
N CYS A 129 -44.87 16.00 -2.33
CA CYS A 129 -43.61 16.41 -2.92
C CYS A 129 -43.24 17.83 -2.42
N LYS A 130 -42.07 17.98 -1.78
CA LYS A 130 -41.54 19.26 -1.30
C LYS A 130 -41.21 20.25 -2.42
N LYS A 131 -41.09 19.79 -3.66
CA LYS A 131 -40.70 20.61 -4.83
C LYS A 131 -41.91 21.11 -5.64
N CYS A 132 -42.90 20.25 -5.90
CA CYS A 132 -44.04 20.58 -6.76
C CYS A 132 -45.41 20.43 -6.10
N GLY A 133 -45.47 20.02 -4.82
CA GLY A 133 -46.72 19.86 -4.07
C GLY A 133 -47.56 18.63 -4.43
N THR A 134 -47.15 17.82 -5.41
CA THR A 134 -47.87 16.60 -5.82
C THR A 134 -47.99 15.61 -4.65
N LYS A 135 -49.21 15.11 -4.41
CA LYS A 135 -49.49 14.07 -3.42
C LYS A 135 -48.92 12.72 -3.90
N LEU A 136 -48.07 12.09 -3.09
CA LEU A 136 -47.43 10.80 -3.41
C LEU A 136 -48.06 9.62 -2.66
N GLN A 137 -48.78 9.89 -1.56
CA GLN A 137 -49.62 8.96 -0.80
C GLN A 137 -50.94 9.61 -0.45
#